data_AF-A0A094PNM6-F1
#
_entry.id   AF-A0A094PNM6-F1
#
_cell.length_a   1.000
_cell.length_b   1.000
_cell.length_c   1.000
_cell.angle_alpha   90.00
_cell.angle_beta   90.00
_cell.angle_gamma   90.00
#
_symmetry.space_group_name_H-M   'P 1'
#
loop_
_entity.id
_entity.type
_entity.pdbx_description
1 polymer ?
#
loop_
_entity_poly.entity_id
_entity_poly.type
_entity_poly.pdbx_seq_one_letter_code
_entity_poly.pdbx_strand_id
1 'polypeptide(L)'
;MIERRLRETGVRLRRLRSELAIVDEQLIHLVDEAEDKALRSLVSETAGAGVEYREARLHADAMRQHRHHVQSSITELETKQDELLDKLSRS
;
A
#
# COMPACT_ATOMS: atom_id res chain seq x y z
N MET A 1 30.98 3.61 -7.86
CA MET A 1 29.92 2.57 -7.76
C MET A 1 28.82 2.90 -6.74
N ILE A 2 29.15 3.42 -5.54
CA ILE A 2 28.17 3.77 -4.49
C ILE A 2 27.16 4.82 -4.97
N GLU A 3 27.62 5.92 -5.58
CA GLU A 3 26.73 6.96 -6.11
C GLU A 3 25.73 6.44 -7.16
N ARG A 4 26.16 5.52 -8.03
CA ARG A 4 25.28 4.89 -9.02
C ARG A 4 24.17 4.11 -8.31
N ARG A 5 24.51 3.33 -7.28
CA ARG A 5 23.53 2.59 -6.46
C ARG A 5 22.57 3.54 -5.73
N LEU A 6 23.07 4.65 -5.18
CA LEU A 6 22.23 5.68 -4.56
C LEU A 6 21.23 6.29 -5.55
N ARG A 7 21.68 6.59 -6.79
CA ARG A 7 20.78 7.07 -7.86
C ARG A 7 19.70 6.04 -8.18
N GLU A 8 20.07 4.77 -8.33
CA GLU A 8 19.13 3.67 -8.61
C GLU A 8 18.12 3.47 -7.45
N THR A 9 18.57 3.50 -6.20
CA THR A 9 17.69 3.44 -5.02
C THR A 9 16.72 4.62 -4.97
N GLY A 10 17.19 5.84 -5.25
CA GLY A 10 16.34 7.03 -5.27
C GLY A 10 15.26 6.98 -6.35
N VAL A 11 15.55 6.42 -7.54
CA VAL A 11 14.54 6.19 -8.59
C VAL A 11 13.47 5.21 -8.10
N ARG A 12 13.87 4.11 -7.48
CA ARG A 12 12.93 3.10 -6.96
C ARG A 12 12.06 3.64 -5.84
N LEU A 13 12.64 4.39 -4.90
CA LEU A 13 11.90 5.04 -3.81
C LEU A 13 10.83 6.00 -4.33
N ARG A 14 11.17 6.84 -5.32
CA ARG A 14 10.18 7.74 -5.94
C ARG A 14 9.02 6.96 -6.55
N ARG A 15 9.32 5.89 -7.30
CA ARG A 15 8.28 5.05 -7.91
C ARG A 15 7.38 4.42 -6.84
N LEU A 16 7.94 3.81 -5.80
CA LEU A 16 7.15 3.16 -4.75
C LEU A 16 6.32 4.15 -3.94
N ARG A 17 6.82 5.38 -3.70
CA ARG A 17 6.04 6.43 -3.04
C ARG A 17 4.86 6.90 -3.91
N SER A 18 5.05 7.00 -5.23
CA SER A 18 3.94 7.27 -6.15
C SER A 18 2.92 6.12 -6.19
N GLU A 19 3.41 4.88 -6.18
CA GLU A 19 2.55 3.69 -6.07
C GLU A 19 1.76 3.68 -4.77
N LEU A 20 2.40 3.97 -3.64
CA LEU A 20 1.75 4.06 -2.33
C LEU A 20 0.62 5.09 -2.32
N ALA A 21 0.83 6.26 -2.93
CA ALA A 21 -0.21 7.29 -3.01
C ALA A 21 -1.45 6.81 -3.77
N ILE A 22 -1.26 6.07 -4.87
CA ILE A 22 -2.36 5.47 -5.63
C ILE A 22 -3.05 4.37 -4.82
N VAL A 23 -2.27 3.53 -4.14
CA VAL A 23 -2.80 2.45 -3.29
C VAL A 23 -3.60 3.01 -2.10
N ASP A 24 -3.15 4.13 -1.51
CA ASP A 24 -3.86 4.84 -0.46
C ASP A 24 -5.22 5.34 -0.95
N GLU A 25 -5.28 5.96 -2.14
CA GLU A 25 -6.53 6.43 -2.76
C GLU A 25 -7.48 5.26 -3.06
N GLN A 26 -6.98 4.19 -3.67
CA GLN A 26 -7.76 2.99 -3.95
C GLN A 26 -8.30 2.33 -2.69
N LEU A 27 -7.49 2.29 -1.62
CA LEU A 27 -7.91 1.71 -0.36
C LEU A 27 -9.07 2.49 0.26
N ILE A 28 -9.04 3.83 0.22
CA ILE A 28 -10.15 4.66 0.72
C ILE A 28 -11.45 4.27 0.04
N HIS A 29 -11.46 4.22 -1.30
CA HIS A 29 -12.66 3.84 -2.05
C HIS A 29 -13.18 2.44 -1.73
N LEU A 30 -12.29 1.46 -1.58
CA LEU A 30 -12.68 0.08 -1.26
C LEU A 30 -13.24 -0.05 0.17
N VAL A 31 -12.72 0.74 1.11
CA VAL A 31 -13.23 0.78 2.48
C VAL A 31 -14.62 1.41 2.50
N ASP A 32 -14.79 2.55 1.86
CA ASP A 32 -16.08 3.25 1.76
C ASP A 32 -17.14 2.33 1.11
N GLU A 33 -16.80 1.62 0.03
CA GLU A 33 -17.70 0.66 -0.61
C GLU A 33 -18.09 -0.51 0.32
N ALA A 34 -17.12 -1.04 1.08
CA ALA A 34 -17.39 -2.11 2.03
C ALA A 34 -18.30 -1.65 3.18
N GLU A 35 -18.15 -0.41 3.65
CA GLU A 35 -19.00 0.20 4.68
C GLU A 35 -20.43 0.42 4.19
N ASP A 36 -20.61 0.93 2.97
CA ASP A 36 -21.91 1.08 2.33
C ASP A 36 -22.64 -0.27 2.19
N LYS A 37 -21.93 -1.31 1.75
CA LYS A 37 -22.48 -2.66 1.62
C LYS A 37 -22.76 -3.29 2.99
N ALA A 38 -21.95 -3.00 4.01
CA ALA A 38 -22.23 -3.43 5.38
C ALA A 38 -23.57 -2.87 5.87
N LEU A 39 -23.81 -1.57 5.65
CA LEU A 39 -25.08 -0.94 5.99
C LEU A 39 -26.26 -1.59 5.26
N ARG A 40 -26.13 -1.82 3.93
CA ARG A 40 -27.19 -2.48 3.15
C ARG A 40 -27.46 -3.92 3.59
N SER A 41 -26.41 -4.67 3.92
CA SER A 41 -26.54 -6.04 4.44
C SER A 41 -27.30 -6.11 5.74
N LEU A 42 -27.14 -5.10 6.63
CA LEU A 42 -27.89 -5.02 7.88
C LEU A 42 -29.34 -4.63 7.66
N VAL A 43 -29.60 -3.70 6.74
CA VAL A 43 -30.97 -3.18 6.48
C VAL A 43 -31.83 -4.17 5.70
N SER A 44 -31.25 -4.87 4.72
CA SER A 44 -32.02 -5.69 3.79
C SER A 44 -32.26 -7.11 4.28
N GLU A 45 -31.45 -7.59 5.24
CA GLU A 45 -31.45 -8.98 5.76
C GLU A 45 -31.45 -10.08 4.67
N THR A 46 -31.06 -9.73 3.43
CA THR A 46 -31.03 -10.67 2.31
C THR A 46 -29.68 -11.38 2.24
N ALA A 47 -29.72 -12.66 1.85
CA ALA A 47 -28.51 -13.45 1.64
C ALA A 47 -27.55 -12.81 0.60
N GLY A 48 -28.09 -12.15 -0.42
CA GLY A 48 -27.32 -11.47 -1.47
C GLY A 48 -26.50 -10.29 -0.94
N ALA A 49 -27.13 -9.40 -0.16
CA ALA A 49 -26.43 -8.25 0.42
C ALA A 49 -25.28 -8.67 1.35
N GLY A 50 -25.45 -9.79 2.06
CA GLY A 50 -24.39 -10.38 2.88
C GLY A 50 -23.20 -10.91 2.06
N VAL A 51 -23.42 -11.43 0.85
CA VAL A 51 -22.34 -11.88 -0.05
C VAL A 51 -21.55 -10.66 -0.56
N GLU A 52 -22.25 -9.65 -1.07
CA GLU A 52 -21.62 -8.44 -1.62
C GLU A 52 -20.75 -7.72 -0.58
N TYR A 53 -21.22 -7.62 0.67
CA TYR A 53 -20.43 -7.08 1.77
C TYR A 53 -19.14 -7.88 2.00
N ARG A 54 -19.22 -9.23 2.04
CA ARG A 54 -18.04 -10.07 2.26
C ARG A 54 -17.03 -9.90 1.14
N GLU A 55 -17.47 -9.83 -0.11
CA GLU A 55 -16.60 -9.61 -1.27
C GLU A 55 -15.90 -8.26 -1.21
N ALA A 56 -16.65 -7.18 -0.95
CA ALA A 56 -16.07 -5.84 -0.81
C ALA A 56 -15.05 -5.78 0.34
N ARG A 57 -15.35 -6.42 1.48
CA ARG A 57 -14.42 -6.51 2.60
C ARG A 57 -13.13 -7.24 2.22
N LEU A 58 -13.23 -8.36 1.50
CA LEU A 58 -12.06 -9.10 1.02
C LEU A 58 -11.19 -8.26 0.08
N HIS A 59 -11.80 -7.43 -0.78
CA HIS A 59 -11.06 -6.51 -1.63
C HIS A 59 -10.33 -5.43 -0.82
N ALA A 60 -11.00 -4.81 0.15
CA ALA A 60 -10.37 -3.85 1.04
C ALA A 60 -9.21 -4.48 1.83
N ASP A 61 -9.37 -5.70 2.34
CA ASP A 61 -8.33 -6.43 3.07
C ASP A 61 -7.12 -6.77 2.19
N ALA A 62 -7.35 -7.22 0.96
CA ALA A 62 -6.28 -7.45 0.00
C ALA A 62 -5.50 -6.15 -0.31
N MET A 63 -6.21 -5.03 -0.47
CA MET A 63 -5.57 -3.73 -0.70
C MET A 63 -4.77 -3.24 0.52
N ARG A 64 -5.25 -3.48 1.75
CA ARG A 64 -4.48 -3.20 2.98
C ARG A 64 -3.18 -3.99 3.04
N GLN A 65 -3.22 -5.27 2.66
CA GLN A 65 -2.02 -6.11 2.61
C GLN A 65 -1.04 -5.62 1.55
N HIS A 66 -1.53 -5.25 0.37
CA HIS A 66 -0.70 -4.68 -0.69
C HIS A 66 -0.05 -3.35 -0.24
N ARG A 67 -0.83 -2.45 0.35
CA ARG A 67 -0.35 -1.20 0.95
C ARG A 67 0.78 -1.44 1.94
N HIS A 68 0.58 -2.39 2.87
CA HIS A 68 1.61 -2.75 3.85
C HIS A 68 2.89 -3.23 3.17
N HIS A 69 2.79 -4.08 2.14
CA HIS A 69 3.95 -4.56 1.40
C HIS A 69 4.73 -3.43 0.70
N VAL A 70 4.03 -2.45 0.10
CA VAL A 70 4.65 -1.27 -0.50
C VAL A 70 5.37 -0.44 0.56
N GLN A 71 4.74 -0.21 1.71
CA GLN A 71 5.35 0.52 2.82
C GLN A 71 6.61 -0.19 3.35
N SER A 72 6.55 -1.51 3.56
CA SER A 72 7.74 -2.29 3.99
C SER A 72 8.88 -2.17 2.98
N SER A 73 8.58 -2.25 1.68
CA SER A 73 9.58 -2.12 0.61
C SER A 73 10.23 -0.73 0.59
N ILE A 74 9.48 0.33 0.90
CA ILE A 74 10.01 1.70 1.03
C ILE A 74 10.98 1.75 2.21
N THR A 75 10.58 1.28 3.39
CA THR A 75 11.42 1.28 4.60
C THR A 75 12.73 0.51 4.39
N GLU A 76 12.68 -0.64 3.74
CA GLU A 76 13.87 -1.43 3.39
C GLU A 76 14.83 -0.67 2.47
N LEU A 77 14.30 0.04 1.47
CA LEU A 77 15.12 0.84 0.55
C LEU A 77 15.68 2.10 1.21
N GLU A 78 14.94 2.74 2.12
CA GLU A 78 15.42 3.87 2.92
C GLU A 78 16.59 3.44 3.81
N THR A 79 16.43 2.32 4.54
CA THR A 79 17.51 1.75 5.35
C THR A 79 18.76 1.48 4.51
N LYS A 80 18.58 0.88 3.32
CA LYS A 80 19.68 0.63 2.39
C LYS A 80 20.30 1.90 1.83
N GLN A 81 19.51 2.95 1.62
CA GLN A 81 20.00 4.25 1.19
C GLN A 81 20.89 4.86 2.28
N ASP A 82 20.44 4.83 3.53
CA ASP A 82 21.20 5.34 4.68
C ASP A 82 22.54 4.61 4.83
N GLU A 83 22.55 3.27 4.73
CA GLU A 83 23.80 2.49 4.75
C GLU A 83 24.77 2.88 3.62
N LEU A 84 24.25 3.21 2.43
CA LEU A 84 25.07 3.62 1.30
C LEU A 84 25.62 5.04 1.47
N LEU A 85 24.83 5.94 2.08
CA LEU A 85 25.26 7.30 2.43
C LEU A 85 26.34 7.27 3.51
N ASP A 86 26.19 6.43 4.53
CA ASP A 86 27.20 6.22 5.57
C ASP A 86 28.52 5.68 4.99
N LYS A 87 28.45 4.76 4.02
CA LYS A 87 29.65 4.26 3.33
C LYS A 87 30.32 5.34 2.48
N LEU A 88 29.53 6.23 1.88
CA LEU A 88 30.05 7.34 1.09
C LEU A 88 30.71 8.41 1.97
N SER A 89 30.14 8.70 3.15
CA SER A 89 30.69 9.72 4.07
C SER A 89 31.96 9.29 4.79
N ARG A 90 32.20 7.96 4.90
CA ARG A 90 33.41 7.36 5.46
C ARG A 90 34.52 7.12 4.42
N SER A 91 34.24 7.38 3.14
CA SER A 91 35.21 7.25 2.03
C SER A 91 35.95 8.56 1.79
#